data_AF-A0A940L8J8-F1
#
_entry.id   AF-A0A940L8J8-F1
#
_cell.length_a   1.000
_cell.length_b   1.000
_cell.length_c   1.000
_cell.angle_alpha   90.00
_cell.angle_beta   90.00
_cell.angle_gamma   90.00
#
_symmetry.space_group_name_H-M   'P 1'
#
loop_
_entity.id
_entity.type
_entity.pdbx_description
1 polymer ?
#
loop_
_entity_poly.entity_id
_entity_poly.type
_entity_poly.pdbx_seq_one_letter_code
_entity_poly.pdbx_strand_id
1 'polypeptide(L)'
;MTLKLLKAAFGAAFLFASPAYSQSKAETYKDIIEKAYNLSLQRDRQQALNILTSAIQRETRPQAQSELKKAALDVAHVFFSDKAQQLYETSVSLRKNDLNQAINKLSEAQRIEPDNLAIVAELSRLMIAKGDCSNAQEMITKSLKLVPFDEELKLSNSQALVCQGQWLEYGKTFDPAEARKSPYQKFWIALEVEHQLKVKNLSKAQEWAASLKKLDAKYPEASYWAWRAAQPLEGLKKGNATNLDDAQKYVMTCKNISASQYRQYMIDPMLCRRVVEVEGEIKGMNGTVE
;
A
#
# COMPACT_ATOMS: atom_id res chain seq x y z
N MET A 1 -7.25 27.98 -102.70
CA MET A 1 -6.23 27.34 -101.84
C MET A 1 -6.75 27.38 -100.41
N THR A 2 -7.23 26.24 -99.90
CA THR A 2 -6.68 25.54 -98.70
C THR A 2 -6.98 26.29 -97.38
N LEU A 3 -7.45 25.70 -96.29
CA LEU A 3 -7.16 24.39 -95.71
C LEU A 3 -8.17 24.13 -94.57
N LYS A 4 -8.66 22.89 -94.41
CA LYS A 4 -9.44 22.44 -93.25
C LYS A 4 -8.50 22.23 -92.04
N LEU A 5 -8.91 22.65 -90.85
CA LEU A 5 -8.21 22.38 -89.58
C LEU A 5 -9.10 21.50 -88.68
N LEU A 6 -8.64 20.26 -88.45
CA LEU A 6 -9.16 19.32 -87.46
C LEU A 6 -8.50 19.60 -86.10
N LYS A 7 -9.33 19.72 -85.05
CA LYS A 7 -8.87 19.73 -83.65
C LYS A 7 -8.97 18.32 -83.08
N ALA A 8 -7.86 17.79 -82.58
CA ALA A 8 -7.80 16.58 -81.77
C ALA A 8 -7.62 16.99 -80.29
N ALA A 9 -8.46 16.44 -79.41
CA ALA A 9 -8.37 16.62 -77.96
C ALA A 9 -7.75 15.35 -77.35
N PHE A 10 -6.63 15.51 -76.64
CA PHE A 10 -6.01 14.46 -75.83
C PHE A 10 -6.43 14.66 -74.37
N GLY A 11 -7.19 13.71 -73.81
CA GLY A 11 -7.48 13.61 -72.38
C GLY A 11 -6.44 12.73 -71.70
N ALA A 12 -5.67 13.30 -70.78
CA ALA A 12 -4.75 12.56 -69.91
C ALA A 12 -5.44 12.27 -68.56
N ALA A 13 -5.78 11.00 -68.31
CA ALA A 13 -6.29 10.54 -67.03
C ALA A 13 -5.10 10.23 -66.09
N PHE A 14 -4.88 11.07 -65.08
CA PHE A 14 -3.98 10.78 -63.98
C PHE A 14 -4.66 9.83 -62.98
N LEU A 15 -4.22 8.57 -62.96
CA LEU A 15 -4.59 7.60 -61.93
C LEU A 15 -3.71 7.84 -60.70
N PHE A 16 -4.27 8.46 -59.66
CA PHE A 16 -3.65 8.52 -58.34
C PHE A 16 -3.78 7.14 -57.67
N ALA A 17 -2.66 6.43 -57.53
CA ALA A 17 -2.60 5.22 -56.71
C ALA A 17 -2.72 5.62 -55.23
N SER A 18 -3.85 5.31 -54.61
CA SER A 18 -4.03 5.46 -53.16
C SER A 18 -3.01 4.56 -52.44
N PRO A 19 -2.21 5.08 -51.48
CA PRO A 19 -1.31 4.24 -50.71
C PRO A 19 -2.13 3.24 -49.91
N ALA A 20 -1.83 1.96 -50.08
CA ALA A 20 -2.39 0.89 -49.25
C ALA A 20 -1.95 1.13 -47.80
N TYR A 21 -2.84 1.71 -47.00
CA TYR A 21 -2.69 1.79 -45.55
C TYR A 21 -2.66 0.36 -45.01
N SER A 22 -1.46 -0.14 -44.69
CA SER A 22 -1.30 -1.35 -43.90
C SER A 22 -1.96 -1.09 -42.55
N GLN A 23 -3.14 -1.67 -42.32
CA GLN A 23 -3.75 -1.71 -41.01
C GLN A 23 -2.82 -2.50 -40.08
N SER A 24 -1.94 -1.80 -39.36
CA SER A 24 -1.18 -2.45 -38.29
C SER A 24 -2.21 -3.00 -37.31
N LYS A 25 -2.26 -4.32 -37.19
CA LYS A 25 -3.16 -5.03 -36.28
C LYS A 25 -3.07 -4.34 -34.91
N ALA A 26 -4.21 -3.90 -34.38
CA ALA A 26 -4.25 -3.22 -33.10
C ALA A 26 -3.62 -4.13 -32.02
N GLU A 27 -2.63 -3.59 -31.30
CA GLU A 27 -1.95 -4.27 -30.20
C GLU A 27 -2.99 -4.66 -29.14
N THR A 28 -3.00 -5.93 -28.73
CA THR A 28 -3.90 -6.43 -27.69
C THR A 28 -3.32 -6.16 -26.30
N TYR A 29 -4.14 -6.20 -25.25
CA TYR A 29 -3.63 -6.05 -23.87
C TYR A 29 -2.61 -7.14 -23.49
N LYS A 30 -2.67 -8.32 -24.11
CA LYS A 30 -1.72 -9.40 -23.89
C LYS A 30 -0.35 -9.08 -24.49
N ASP A 31 -0.33 -8.49 -25.70
CA ASP A 31 0.90 -8.03 -26.34
C ASP A 31 1.58 -6.95 -25.48
N ILE A 32 0.79 -6.05 -24.86
CA ILE A 32 1.30 -5.03 -23.94
C ILE A 32 1.91 -5.65 -22.68
N ILE A 33 1.26 -6.68 -22.10
CA ILE A 33 1.80 -7.40 -20.93
C ILE A 33 3.13 -8.07 -21.27
N GLU A 34 3.20 -8.77 -22.41
CA GLU A 34 4.43 -9.42 -22.87
C GLU A 34 5.56 -8.39 -23.07
N LYS A 35 5.25 -7.27 -23.73
CA LYS A 35 6.19 -6.16 -23.91
C LYS A 35 6.67 -5.60 -22.56
N ALA A 36 5.79 -5.45 -21.58
CA ALA A 36 6.16 -4.98 -20.25
C ALA A 36 7.08 -5.96 -19.52
N TYR A 37 6.85 -7.27 -19.63
CA TYR A 37 7.75 -8.26 -19.08
C TYR A 37 9.11 -8.27 -19.78
N ASN A 38 9.16 -8.08 -21.09
CA ASN A 38 10.44 -7.96 -21.81
C ASN A 38 11.24 -6.73 -21.35
N LEU A 39 10.58 -5.60 -21.09
CA LEU A 39 11.21 -4.41 -20.49
C LEU A 39 11.68 -4.67 -19.05
N SER A 40 10.87 -5.39 -18.27
CA SER A 40 11.21 -5.83 -16.91
C SER A 40 12.48 -6.71 -16.90
N LEU A 41 12.62 -7.64 -17.85
CA LEU A 41 13.83 -8.46 -18.02
C LEU A 41 15.06 -7.61 -18.41
N GLN A 42 14.86 -6.50 -19.12
CA GLN A 42 15.90 -5.51 -19.43
C GLN A 42 16.17 -4.55 -18.25
N ARG A 43 15.51 -4.76 -17.11
CA ARG A 43 15.57 -3.93 -15.90
C ARG A 43 15.02 -2.51 -16.08
N ASP A 44 14.19 -2.28 -17.10
CA ASP A 44 13.49 -1.01 -17.32
C ASP A 44 12.08 -1.05 -16.69
N ARG A 45 12.04 -1.00 -15.36
CA ARG A 45 10.78 -0.99 -14.59
C ARG A 45 9.90 0.20 -14.97
N GLN A 46 10.51 1.37 -15.10
CA GLN A 46 9.78 2.61 -15.31
C GLN A 46 9.03 2.58 -16.64
N GLN A 47 9.68 2.16 -17.73
CA GLN A 47 9.03 2.06 -19.03
C GLN A 47 7.96 0.96 -19.03
N ALA A 48 8.22 -0.19 -18.40
CA ALA A 48 7.25 -1.28 -18.26
C ALA A 48 5.97 -0.82 -17.53
N LEU A 49 6.11 -0.12 -16.40
CA LEU A 49 4.96 0.41 -15.65
C LEU A 49 4.23 1.50 -16.43
N ASN A 50 4.94 2.38 -17.14
CA ASN A 50 4.30 3.43 -17.95
C ASN A 50 3.39 2.85 -19.04
N ILE A 51 3.83 1.79 -19.74
CA ILE A 51 2.99 1.19 -20.79
C ILE A 51 1.79 0.43 -20.21
N LEU A 52 1.97 -0.26 -19.08
CA LEU A 52 0.90 -0.97 -18.39
C LEU A 52 -0.15 0.00 -17.86
N THR A 53 0.27 1.07 -17.16
CA THR A 53 -0.65 2.08 -16.62
C THR A 53 -1.41 2.79 -17.74
N SER A 54 -0.74 3.11 -18.85
CA SER A 54 -1.39 3.69 -20.04
C SER A 54 -2.41 2.73 -20.69
N ALA A 55 -2.16 1.42 -20.64
CA ALA A 55 -3.11 0.42 -21.13
C ALA A 55 -4.31 0.25 -20.19
N ILE A 56 -4.07 0.23 -18.87
CA ILE A 56 -5.13 0.12 -17.85
C ILE A 56 -6.13 1.28 -17.98
N GLN A 57 -5.65 2.50 -18.24
CA GLN A 57 -6.51 3.68 -18.40
C GLN A 57 -7.40 3.64 -19.64
N ARG A 58 -6.95 2.97 -20.71
CA ARG A 58 -7.67 2.89 -22.00
C ARG A 58 -8.57 1.66 -22.11
N GLU A 59 -8.23 0.60 -21.39
CA GLU A 59 -8.99 -0.65 -21.40
C GLU A 59 -10.31 -0.48 -20.63
N THR A 60 -11.43 -0.94 -21.20
CA THR A 60 -12.76 -0.85 -20.58
C THR A 60 -13.27 -2.20 -20.07
N ARG A 61 -12.69 -3.31 -20.55
CA ARG A 61 -13.10 -4.65 -20.16
C ARG A 61 -12.55 -5.00 -18.78
N PRO A 62 -13.41 -5.35 -17.79
CA PRO A 62 -12.97 -5.61 -16.42
C PRO A 62 -11.90 -6.71 -16.30
N GLN A 63 -12.03 -7.79 -17.08
CA GLN A 63 -11.06 -8.88 -17.05
C GLN A 63 -9.68 -8.43 -17.55
N ALA A 64 -9.62 -7.72 -18.68
CA ALA A 64 -8.36 -7.23 -19.23
C ALA A 64 -7.69 -6.19 -18.31
N GLN A 65 -8.48 -5.31 -17.70
CA GLN A 65 -7.96 -4.40 -16.66
C GLN A 65 -7.38 -5.17 -15.48
N SER A 66 -8.03 -6.24 -15.02
CA SER A 66 -7.54 -7.08 -13.92
C SER A 66 -6.19 -7.72 -14.26
N GLU A 67 -6.06 -8.30 -15.45
CA GLU A 67 -4.81 -8.92 -15.91
C GLU A 67 -3.68 -7.88 -16.07
N LEU A 68 -3.97 -6.69 -16.62
CA LEU A 68 -3.00 -5.60 -16.73
C LEU A 68 -2.56 -5.07 -15.35
N LYS A 69 -3.50 -4.89 -14.42
CA LYS A 69 -3.18 -4.46 -13.04
C LYS A 69 -2.31 -5.49 -12.34
N LYS A 70 -2.60 -6.78 -12.51
CA LYS A 70 -1.76 -7.86 -11.98
C LYS A 70 -0.34 -7.79 -12.54
N ALA A 71 -0.19 -7.68 -13.86
CA ALA A 71 1.13 -7.54 -14.49
C ALA A 71 1.90 -6.31 -13.99
N ALA A 72 1.20 -5.19 -13.77
CA ALA A 72 1.81 -3.98 -13.20
C ALA A 72 2.30 -4.21 -11.78
N LEU A 73 1.53 -4.88 -10.93
CA LEU A 73 1.95 -5.23 -9.57
C LEU A 73 3.15 -6.19 -9.59
N ASP A 74 3.14 -7.19 -10.46
CA ASP A 74 4.24 -8.15 -10.60
C ASP A 74 5.56 -7.42 -10.98
N VAL A 75 5.52 -6.55 -11.99
CA VAL A 75 6.67 -5.72 -12.42
C VAL A 75 7.11 -4.73 -11.34
N ALA A 76 6.17 -4.16 -10.61
CA ALA A 76 6.45 -3.14 -9.61
C ALA A 76 7.18 -3.69 -8.37
N HIS A 77 6.94 -4.95 -8.00
CA HIS A 77 7.47 -5.55 -6.77
C HIS A 77 8.62 -6.52 -6.99
N VAL A 78 8.79 -7.04 -8.21
CA VAL A 78 9.88 -7.97 -8.50
C VAL A 78 11.25 -7.29 -8.33
N PHE A 79 12.18 -7.99 -7.69
CA PHE A 79 13.58 -7.58 -7.58
C PHE A 79 14.33 -7.93 -8.86
N PHE A 80 15.11 -6.98 -9.37
CA PHE A 80 15.99 -7.16 -10.54
C PHE A 80 17.45 -7.40 -10.15
N SER A 81 17.78 -7.19 -8.87
CA SER A 81 19.09 -7.40 -8.29
C SER A 81 19.01 -8.27 -7.04
N ASP A 82 19.73 -9.40 -7.06
CA ASP A 82 19.90 -10.27 -5.89
C ASP A 82 20.44 -9.49 -4.68
N LYS A 83 21.31 -8.50 -4.92
CA LYS A 83 21.83 -7.64 -3.87
C LYS A 83 20.75 -6.77 -3.23
N ALA A 84 19.85 -6.20 -4.04
CA ALA A 84 18.72 -5.42 -3.51
C ALA A 84 17.77 -6.31 -2.70
N GLN A 85 17.48 -7.51 -3.19
CA GLN A 85 16.67 -8.50 -2.47
C GLN A 85 17.32 -8.92 -1.14
N GLN A 86 18.62 -9.21 -1.13
CA GLN A 86 19.34 -9.57 0.10
C GLN A 86 19.30 -8.44 1.14
N LEU A 87 19.48 -7.20 0.70
CA LEU A 87 19.40 -6.02 1.57
C LEU A 87 17.98 -5.83 2.13
N TYR A 88 16.95 -6.04 1.30
CA TYR A 88 15.55 -6.03 1.71
C TYR A 88 15.29 -7.09 2.80
N GLU A 89 15.65 -8.35 2.56
CA GLU A 89 15.46 -9.44 3.53
C GLU A 89 16.23 -9.19 4.84
N THR A 90 17.45 -8.65 4.74
CA THR A 90 18.24 -8.26 5.91
C THR A 90 17.49 -7.21 6.72
N SER A 91 16.93 -6.18 6.08
CA SER A 91 16.13 -5.16 6.77
C SER A 91 14.90 -5.76 7.46
N VAL A 92 14.17 -6.65 6.78
CA VAL A 92 13.01 -7.36 7.33
C VAL A 92 13.39 -8.20 8.55
N SER A 93 14.62 -8.73 8.63
CA SER A 93 15.10 -9.43 9.82
C SER A 93 15.43 -8.49 10.99
N LEU A 94 15.85 -7.25 10.69
CA LEU A 94 16.36 -6.28 11.66
C LEU A 94 15.25 -5.43 12.28
N ARG A 95 14.16 -5.15 11.57
CA ARG A 95 13.09 -4.19 11.95
C ARG A 95 12.55 -4.29 13.38
N LYS A 96 12.56 -5.50 13.98
CA LYS A 96 12.10 -5.72 15.36
C LYS A 96 13.14 -5.24 16.38
N ASN A 97 14.41 -5.44 16.10
CA ASN A 97 15.51 -5.31 17.06
C ASN A 97 16.35 -4.05 16.83
N ASP A 98 16.57 -3.67 15.57
CA ASP A 98 17.34 -2.49 15.18
C ASP A 98 16.68 -1.77 14.00
N LEU A 99 15.79 -0.84 14.33
CA LEU A 99 15.04 -0.07 13.35
C LEU A 99 15.96 0.81 12.48
N ASN A 100 17.03 1.37 13.05
CA ASN A 100 17.94 2.25 12.30
C ASN A 100 18.76 1.45 11.29
N GLN A 101 19.29 0.29 11.69
CA GLN A 101 20.02 -0.57 10.77
C GLN A 101 19.10 -1.12 9.67
N ALA A 102 17.85 -1.47 10.00
CA ALA A 102 16.85 -1.88 9.02
C ALA A 102 16.61 -0.78 7.95
N ILE A 103 16.38 0.46 8.38
CA ILE A 103 16.25 1.63 7.48
C ILE A 103 17.49 1.76 6.59
N ASN A 104 18.69 1.71 7.16
CA ASN A 104 19.93 1.83 6.39
C ASN A 104 20.03 0.76 5.30
N LYS A 105 19.66 -0.49 5.59
CA LYS A 105 19.69 -1.59 4.61
C LYS A 105 18.67 -1.38 3.49
N LEU A 106 17.47 -0.91 3.80
CA LEU A 106 16.49 -0.57 2.76
C LEU A 106 16.88 0.67 1.94
N SER A 107 17.52 1.67 2.54
CA SER A 107 18.06 2.81 1.78
C SER A 107 19.21 2.40 0.86
N GLU A 108 20.03 1.40 1.24
CA GLU A 108 20.97 0.75 0.32
C GLU A 108 20.24 0.03 -0.82
N ALA A 109 19.19 -0.73 -0.52
CA ALA A 109 18.40 -1.46 -1.53
C ALA A 109 17.71 -0.50 -2.51
N GLN A 110 17.12 0.59 -2.01
CA GLN A 110 16.46 1.62 -2.80
C GLN A 110 17.42 2.33 -3.76
N ARG A 111 18.69 2.53 -3.37
CA ARG A 111 19.68 3.09 -4.30
C ARG A 111 19.99 2.16 -5.48
N ILE A 112 19.81 0.85 -5.31
CA ILE A 112 19.99 -0.14 -6.38
C ILE A 112 18.72 -0.23 -7.23
N GLU A 113 17.55 -0.20 -6.60
CA GLU A 113 16.25 -0.28 -7.27
C GLU A 113 15.31 0.84 -6.78
N PRO A 114 15.44 2.08 -7.32
CA PRO A 114 14.73 3.25 -6.81
C PRO A 114 13.21 3.16 -6.93
N ASP A 115 12.72 2.44 -7.95
CA ASP A 115 11.30 2.33 -8.27
C ASP A 115 10.67 0.99 -7.85
N ASN A 116 11.37 0.17 -7.04
CA ASN A 116 10.81 -1.08 -6.53
C ASN A 116 9.83 -0.79 -5.37
N LEU A 117 8.56 -1.14 -5.58
CA LEU A 117 7.49 -0.80 -4.64
C LEU A 117 7.51 -1.63 -3.36
N ALA A 118 8.09 -2.83 -3.36
CA ALA A 118 8.30 -3.60 -2.14
C ALA A 118 9.28 -2.87 -1.20
N ILE A 119 10.38 -2.34 -1.76
CA ILE A 119 11.35 -1.54 -0.99
C ILE A 119 10.71 -0.27 -0.45
N VAL A 120 9.93 0.44 -1.29
CA VAL A 120 9.24 1.67 -0.87
C VAL A 120 8.24 1.40 0.26
N ALA A 121 7.39 0.38 0.11
CA ALA A 121 6.39 0.03 1.12
C ALA A 121 7.05 -0.29 2.47
N GLU A 122 8.09 -1.12 2.48
CA GLU A 122 8.75 -1.50 3.72
C GLU A 122 9.54 -0.33 4.33
N LEU A 123 10.26 0.46 3.52
CA LEU A 123 10.99 1.63 4.03
C LEU A 123 10.03 2.64 4.66
N SER A 124 8.87 2.86 4.04
CA SER A 124 7.81 3.74 4.57
C SER A 124 7.30 3.25 5.92
N ARG A 125 7.08 1.94 6.10
CA ARG A 125 6.68 1.39 7.40
C ARG A 125 7.73 1.60 8.48
N LEU A 126 9.01 1.42 8.14
CA LEU A 126 10.09 1.66 9.10
C LEU A 126 10.20 3.14 9.46
N MET A 127 10.01 4.04 8.49
CA MET A 127 9.93 5.48 8.73
C MET A 127 8.76 5.83 9.64
N ILE A 128 7.56 5.27 9.40
CA ILE A 128 6.38 5.45 10.26
C ILE A 128 6.67 4.95 11.68
N ALA A 129 7.25 3.76 11.81
CA ALA A 129 7.66 3.20 13.09
C ALA A 129 8.69 4.05 13.85
N LYS A 130 9.49 4.85 13.12
CA LYS A 130 10.46 5.81 13.66
C LYS A 130 9.83 7.19 13.95
N GLY A 131 8.59 7.42 13.53
CA GLY A 131 7.90 8.70 13.62
C GLY A 131 8.16 9.66 12.45
N ASP A 132 8.91 9.23 11.43
CA ASP A 132 9.20 10.03 10.23
C ASP A 132 8.10 9.88 9.17
N CYS A 133 6.89 10.29 9.54
CA CYS A 133 5.69 9.97 8.77
C CYS A 133 5.49 10.87 7.55
N SER A 134 6.07 12.07 7.56
CA SER A 134 6.04 13.00 6.42
C SER A 134 6.89 12.47 5.25
N ASN A 135 8.13 12.05 5.50
CA ASN A 135 8.99 11.49 4.46
C ASN A 135 8.43 10.16 3.91
N ALA A 136 7.85 9.33 4.79
CA ALA A 136 7.14 8.12 4.37
C ALA A 136 6.01 8.44 3.38
N GLN A 137 5.14 9.40 3.72
CA GLN A 137 4.03 9.79 2.87
C GLN A 137 4.48 10.36 1.52
N GLU A 138 5.51 11.21 1.51
CA GLU A 138 6.02 11.81 0.26
C GLU A 138 6.46 10.72 -0.71
N MET A 139 7.23 9.75 -0.21
CA MET A 139 7.73 8.62 -0.99
C MET A 139 6.58 7.75 -1.52
N ILE A 140 5.63 7.37 -0.66
CA ILE A 140 4.45 6.58 -1.07
C ILE A 140 3.62 7.31 -2.12
N THR A 141 3.42 8.61 -1.94
CA THR A 141 2.63 9.44 -2.87
C THR A 141 3.27 9.47 -4.27
N LYS A 142 4.60 9.47 -4.37
CA LYS A 142 5.30 9.35 -5.66
C LYS A 142 5.03 7.99 -6.30
N SER A 143 5.12 6.90 -5.53
CA SER A 143 4.87 5.55 -6.02
C SER A 143 3.42 5.30 -6.43
N LEU A 144 2.44 5.85 -5.71
CA LEU A 144 1.01 5.75 -6.06
C LEU A 144 0.68 6.48 -7.37
N LYS A 145 1.50 7.43 -7.84
CA LYS A 145 1.32 8.01 -9.18
C LYS A 145 1.64 7.00 -10.29
N LEU A 146 2.54 6.04 -10.03
CA LEU A 146 2.91 4.99 -10.98
C LEU A 146 1.88 3.84 -10.96
N VAL A 147 1.51 3.39 -9.76
CA VAL A 147 0.59 2.27 -9.54
C VAL A 147 -0.51 2.68 -8.55
N PRO A 148 -1.54 3.42 -9.00
CA PRO A 148 -2.56 4.01 -8.10
C PRO A 148 -3.52 3.00 -7.46
N PHE A 149 -3.47 1.75 -7.91
CA PHE A 149 -4.32 0.65 -7.44
C PHE A 149 -3.58 -0.35 -6.56
N ASP A 150 -2.34 -0.04 -6.16
CA ASP A 150 -1.59 -0.84 -5.21
C ASP A 150 -2.18 -0.71 -3.80
N GLU A 151 -2.85 -1.78 -3.35
CA GLU A 151 -3.52 -1.83 -2.05
C GLU A 151 -2.54 -1.74 -0.87
N GLU A 152 -1.31 -2.21 -1.02
CA GLU A 152 -0.31 -2.17 0.04
C GLU A 152 0.22 -0.76 0.23
N LEU A 153 0.46 -0.04 -0.88
CA LEU A 153 0.83 1.37 -0.83
C LEU A 153 -0.31 2.26 -0.38
N LYS A 154 -1.56 1.99 -0.78
CA LYS A 154 -2.73 2.71 -0.25
C LYS A 154 -2.81 2.59 1.27
N LEU A 155 -2.69 1.37 1.80
CA LEU A 155 -2.65 1.15 3.24
C LEU A 155 -1.50 1.91 3.90
N SER A 156 -0.29 1.80 3.33
CA SER A 156 0.90 2.47 3.87
C SER A 156 0.74 4.01 3.88
N ASN A 157 0.09 4.57 2.86
CA ASN A 157 -0.25 5.99 2.83
C ASN A 157 -1.23 6.36 3.95
N SER A 158 -2.27 5.56 4.16
CA SER A 158 -3.22 5.77 5.25
C SER A 158 -2.58 5.62 6.63
N GLN A 159 -1.64 4.69 6.80
CA GLN A 159 -0.82 4.58 8.01
C GLN A 159 0.02 5.85 8.24
N ALA A 160 0.62 6.41 7.18
CA ALA A 160 1.38 7.66 7.27
C ALA A 160 0.49 8.87 7.62
N LEU A 161 -0.74 8.93 7.06
CA LEU A 161 -1.74 9.96 7.39
C LEU A 161 -2.14 9.90 8.86
N VAL A 162 -2.46 8.70 9.36
CA VAL A 162 -2.83 8.46 10.76
C VAL A 162 -1.67 8.84 11.69
N CYS A 163 -0.44 8.44 11.37
CA CYS A 163 0.73 8.83 12.15
C CYS A 163 0.93 10.35 12.22
N GLN A 164 0.66 11.08 11.13
CA GLN A 164 0.73 12.55 11.11
C GLN A 164 -0.46 13.22 11.80
N GLY A 165 -1.48 12.47 12.21
CA GLY A 165 -2.73 13.02 12.73
C GLY A 165 -3.60 13.70 11.67
N GLN A 166 -3.38 13.41 10.38
CA GLN A 166 -4.18 13.92 9.26
C GLN A 166 -5.48 13.10 9.11
N TRP A 167 -6.35 13.18 10.13
CA TRP A 167 -7.56 12.37 10.24
C TRP A 167 -8.59 12.68 9.15
N LEU A 168 -8.68 13.94 8.71
CA LEU A 168 -9.61 14.35 7.65
C LEU A 168 -9.22 13.71 6.30
N GLU A 169 -7.93 13.71 5.99
CA GLU A 169 -7.36 13.10 4.79
C GLU A 169 -7.51 11.58 4.85
N TYR A 170 -7.19 10.96 6.00
CA TYR A 170 -7.42 9.53 6.21
C TYR A 170 -8.90 9.16 5.94
N GLY A 171 -9.84 9.92 6.50
CA GLY A 171 -11.28 9.67 6.32
C GLY A 171 -11.75 9.75 4.86
N LYS A 172 -11.04 10.49 3.99
CA LYS A 172 -11.32 10.51 2.54
C LYS A 172 -10.80 9.27 1.82
N THR A 173 -9.76 8.62 2.36
CA THR A 173 -9.13 7.43 1.76
C THR A 173 -9.76 6.12 2.20
N PHE A 174 -10.41 6.09 3.37
CA PHE A 174 -11.00 4.88 3.91
C PHE A 174 -12.38 4.60 3.31
N ASP A 175 -12.51 3.49 2.58
CA ASP A 175 -13.79 2.94 2.14
C ASP A 175 -14.05 1.60 2.87
N PRO A 176 -15.10 1.50 3.72
CA PRO A 176 -15.42 0.27 4.45
C PRO A 176 -15.75 -0.94 3.55
N ALA A 177 -16.23 -0.74 2.33
CA ALA A 177 -16.54 -1.81 1.38
C ALA A 177 -15.28 -2.32 0.68
N GLU A 178 -14.34 -1.44 0.33
CA GLU A 178 -13.03 -1.82 -0.21
C GLU A 178 -12.17 -2.49 0.88
N ALA A 179 -12.09 -1.90 2.08
CA ALA A 179 -11.34 -2.45 3.20
C ALA A 179 -11.77 -3.88 3.56
N ARG A 180 -13.08 -4.19 3.46
CA ARG A 180 -13.62 -5.54 3.70
C ARG A 180 -13.18 -6.58 2.66
N LYS A 181 -12.89 -6.17 1.43
CA LYS A 181 -12.42 -7.04 0.35
C LYS A 181 -10.89 -7.12 0.29
N SER A 182 -10.22 -6.15 0.91
CA SER A 182 -8.77 -6.05 0.91
C SER A 182 -8.13 -7.23 1.63
N PRO A 183 -7.01 -7.79 1.12
CA PRO A 183 -6.19 -8.75 1.87
C PRO A 183 -5.67 -8.15 3.19
N TYR A 184 -5.71 -6.82 3.31
CA TYR A 184 -5.25 -6.05 4.46
C TYR A 184 -6.38 -5.61 5.41
N GLN A 185 -7.57 -6.21 5.32
CA GLN A 185 -8.76 -5.84 6.09
C GLN A 185 -8.50 -5.55 7.58
N LYS A 186 -7.75 -6.41 8.28
CA LYS A 186 -7.46 -6.23 9.71
C LYS A 186 -6.64 -4.97 10.00
N PHE A 187 -5.72 -4.61 9.11
CA PHE A 187 -4.89 -3.42 9.27
C PHE A 187 -5.70 -2.14 9.00
N TRP A 188 -6.61 -2.18 8.02
CA TRP A 188 -7.58 -1.12 7.80
C TRP A 188 -8.51 -0.92 9.00
N ILE A 189 -9.02 -2.00 9.58
CA ILE A 189 -9.86 -1.91 10.78
C ILE A 189 -9.07 -1.33 11.97
N ALA A 190 -7.80 -1.70 12.13
CA ALA A 190 -6.97 -1.14 13.20
C ALA A 190 -6.82 0.39 13.08
N LEU A 191 -6.57 0.91 11.87
CA LEU A 191 -6.55 2.36 11.61
C LEU A 191 -7.90 3.01 11.90
N GLU A 192 -9.00 2.32 11.58
CA GLU A 192 -10.33 2.85 11.82
C GLU A 192 -10.68 2.91 13.31
N VAL A 193 -10.23 1.95 14.14
CA VAL A 193 -10.35 2.08 15.60
C VAL A 193 -9.64 3.34 16.08
N GLU A 194 -8.41 3.57 15.63
CA GLU A 194 -7.61 4.73 15.99
C GLU A 194 -8.30 6.05 15.59
N HIS A 195 -8.79 6.12 14.35
CA HIS A 195 -9.53 7.27 13.84
C HIS A 195 -10.78 7.56 14.67
N GLN A 196 -11.61 6.55 14.97
CA GLN A 196 -12.84 6.73 15.76
C GLN A 196 -12.54 7.19 17.19
N LEU A 197 -11.47 6.72 17.80
CA LEU A 197 -10.98 7.21 19.09
C LEU A 197 -10.62 8.70 19.02
N LYS A 198 -9.94 9.13 17.95
CA LYS A 198 -9.49 10.51 17.77
C LYS A 198 -10.65 11.47 17.52
N VAL A 199 -11.68 11.05 16.78
CA VAL A 199 -12.93 11.82 16.64
C VAL A 199 -13.90 11.63 17.80
N LYS A 200 -13.47 10.99 18.89
CA LYS A 200 -14.23 10.78 20.14
C LYS A 200 -15.53 9.97 19.95
N ASN A 201 -15.60 9.15 18.92
CA ASN A 201 -16.73 8.25 18.69
C ASN A 201 -16.47 6.86 19.31
N LEU A 202 -16.65 6.78 20.63
CA LEU A 202 -16.35 5.57 21.40
C LEU A 202 -17.17 4.35 20.96
N SER A 203 -18.47 4.53 20.65
CA SER A 203 -19.33 3.42 20.21
C SER A 203 -18.75 2.74 18.98
N LYS A 204 -18.41 3.52 17.95
CA LYS A 204 -17.81 2.98 16.72
C LYS A 204 -16.42 2.39 16.96
N ALA A 205 -15.59 3.05 17.79
CA ALA A 205 -14.27 2.50 18.13
C ALA A 205 -14.39 1.10 18.77
N GLN A 206 -15.36 0.91 19.67
CA GLN A 206 -15.62 -0.39 20.32
C GLN A 206 -16.16 -1.43 19.33
N GLU A 207 -17.08 -1.06 18.45
CA GLU A 207 -17.60 -1.94 17.40
C GLU A 207 -16.48 -2.42 16.47
N TRP A 208 -15.62 -1.52 15.99
CA TRP A 208 -14.49 -1.87 15.14
C TRP A 208 -13.45 -2.71 15.87
N ALA A 209 -13.15 -2.41 17.13
CA ALA A 209 -12.20 -3.20 17.92
C ALA A 209 -12.72 -4.62 18.18
N ALA A 210 -14.02 -4.77 18.46
CA ALA A 210 -14.66 -6.08 18.59
C ALA A 210 -14.62 -6.87 17.27
N SER A 211 -14.88 -6.19 16.14
CA SER A 211 -14.75 -6.77 14.80
C SER A 211 -13.32 -7.23 14.51
N LEU A 212 -12.31 -6.43 14.86
CA LEU A 212 -10.90 -6.77 14.69
C LEU A 212 -10.52 -8.04 15.47
N LYS A 213 -10.95 -8.13 16.74
CA LYS A 213 -10.72 -9.28 17.60
C LYS A 213 -11.40 -10.55 17.08
N LYS A 214 -12.60 -10.42 16.49
CA LYS A 214 -13.30 -11.53 15.83
C LYS A 214 -12.59 -11.98 14.55
N LEU A 215 -12.05 -11.02 13.78
CA LEU A 215 -11.35 -11.29 12.52
C LEU A 215 -10.04 -12.05 12.74
N ASP A 216 -9.25 -11.64 13.73
CA ASP A 216 -7.99 -12.30 14.06
C ASP A 216 -7.60 -12.12 15.53
N ALA A 217 -7.99 -13.06 16.39
CA ALA A 217 -7.70 -13.01 17.82
C ALA A 217 -6.21 -13.24 18.19
N LYS A 218 -5.39 -13.65 17.22
CA LYS A 218 -3.93 -13.86 17.38
C LYS A 218 -3.12 -12.62 16.99
N TYR A 219 -3.72 -11.66 16.29
CA TYR A 219 -3.10 -10.39 15.98
C TYR A 219 -2.96 -9.56 17.27
N PRO A 220 -1.73 -9.23 17.73
CA PRO A 220 -1.54 -8.57 19.02
C PRO A 220 -2.30 -7.25 19.13
N GLU A 221 -2.31 -6.44 18.07
CA GLU A 221 -2.95 -5.13 18.12
C GLU A 221 -4.46 -5.19 18.23
N ALA A 222 -5.09 -6.34 17.95
CA ALA A 222 -6.52 -6.52 18.23
C ALA A 222 -6.84 -6.36 19.72
N SER A 223 -5.98 -6.90 20.60
CA SER A 223 -6.11 -6.76 22.04
C SER A 223 -5.75 -5.35 22.52
N TYR A 224 -4.72 -4.73 21.93
CA TYR A 224 -4.38 -3.33 22.21
C TYR A 224 -5.57 -2.41 21.91
N TRP A 225 -6.15 -2.53 20.71
CA TRP A 225 -7.27 -1.67 20.28
C TRP A 225 -8.56 -1.93 21.05
N ALA A 226 -8.84 -3.18 21.43
CA ALA A 226 -9.97 -3.51 22.31
C ALA A 226 -9.82 -2.86 23.69
N TRP A 227 -8.62 -2.90 24.27
CA TRP A 227 -8.34 -2.22 25.54
C TRP A 227 -8.45 -0.70 25.41
N ARG A 228 -7.86 -0.08 24.38
CA ARG A 228 -7.96 1.38 24.15
C ARG A 228 -9.39 1.86 23.91
N ALA A 229 -10.19 1.10 23.17
CA ALA A 229 -11.59 1.43 22.91
C ALA A 229 -12.50 1.29 24.15
N ALA A 230 -12.09 0.51 25.15
CA ALA A 230 -12.80 0.35 26.41
C ALA A 230 -12.44 1.44 27.45
N GLN A 231 -11.36 2.19 27.24
CA GLN A 231 -10.94 3.26 28.15
C GLN A 231 -11.90 4.46 28.07
N PRO A 232 -12.24 5.10 29.19
CA PRO A 232 -12.94 6.38 29.16
C PRO A 232 -12.06 7.43 28.44
N LEU A 233 -12.68 8.31 27.64
CA LEU A 233 -11.96 9.45 27.06
C LEU A 233 -11.35 10.31 28.19
N GLU A 234 -10.18 10.87 27.93
CA GLU A 234 -9.54 11.85 28.82
C GLU A 234 -10.57 12.89 29.30
N GLY A 235 -10.76 12.99 30.61
CA GLY A 235 -11.70 13.93 31.25
C GLY A 235 -13.05 13.33 31.67
N LEU A 236 -13.36 12.08 31.34
CA LEU A 236 -14.53 11.37 31.88
C LEU A 236 -14.12 10.58 33.14
N LYS A 237 -14.90 10.71 34.23
CA LYS A 237 -14.65 10.03 35.51
C LYS A 237 -14.44 8.52 35.28
N LYS A 238 -13.44 7.93 35.97
CA LYS A 238 -13.14 6.49 36.00
C LYS A 238 -14.42 5.69 36.33
N GLY A 239 -15.16 5.27 35.29
CA GLY A 239 -16.25 4.32 35.40
C GLY A 239 -15.67 2.91 35.47
N ASN A 240 -16.27 2.06 36.30
CA ASN A 240 -15.80 0.73 36.63
C ASN A 240 -15.54 -0.17 35.40
N ALA A 241 -14.46 -0.96 35.53
CA ALA A 241 -14.00 -2.06 34.67
C ALA A 241 -13.25 -1.66 33.39
N THR A 242 -12.03 -1.17 33.58
CA THR A 242 -10.91 -1.36 32.65
C THR A 242 -10.82 -2.83 32.24
N ASN A 243 -10.90 -3.11 30.94
CA ASN A 243 -10.64 -4.43 30.37
C ASN A 243 -9.12 -4.73 30.43
N LEU A 244 -8.63 -4.94 31.65
CA LEU A 244 -7.22 -5.23 31.96
C LEU A 244 -6.77 -6.53 31.30
N ASP A 245 -7.68 -7.47 31.08
CA ASP A 245 -7.43 -8.75 30.40
C ASP A 245 -6.89 -8.52 28.98
N ASP A 246 -7.47 -7.60 28.21
CA ASP A 246 -6.98 -7.28 26.86
C ASP A 246 -5.62 -6.58 26.89
N ALA A 247 -5.35 -5.70 27.87
CA ALA A 247 -4.04 -5.06 28.05
C ALA A 247 -2.95 -6.10 28.40
N GLN A 248 -3.24 -6.98 29.35
CA GLN A 248 -2.33 -8.07 29.75
C GLN A 248 -2.10 -9.03 28.58
N LYS A 249 -3.16 -9.39 27.85
CA LYS A 249 -3.07 -10.25 26.66
C LYS A 249 -2.19 -9.60 25.59
N TYR A 250 -2.30 -8.31 25.34
CA TYR A 250 -1.42 -7.58 24.42
C TYR A 250 0.05 -7.73 24.83
N VAL A 251 0.38 -7.37 26.08
CA VAL A 251 1.76 -7.46 26.61
C VAL A 251 2.31 -8.88 26.51
N MET A 252 1.55 -9.88 26.96
CA MET A 252 1.95 -11.29 26.91
C MET A 252 2.17 -11.76 25.47
N THR A 253 1.25 -11.44 24.56
CA THR A 253 1.36 -11.85 23.15
C THR A 253 2.57 -11.21 22.49
N CYS A 254 2.84 -9.94 22.75
CA CYS A 254 3.97 -9.22 22.17
C CYS A 254 5.33 -9.67 22.71
N LYS A 255 5.43 -9.96 24.00
CA LYS A 255 6.66 -10.52 24.58
C LYS A 255 6.97 -11.91 24.04
N ASN A 256 5.93 -12.70 23.76
CA ASN A 256 6.05 -14.08 23.31
C ASN A 256 5.80 -14.26 21.80
N ILE A 257 5.82 -13.18 21.01
CA ILE A 257 5.52 -13.26 19.57
C ILE A 257 6.59 -14.06 18.83
N SER A 258 6.18 -15.16 18.19
CA SER A 258 7.08 -15.97 17.37
C SER A 258 7.53 -15.20 16.12
N ALA A 259 8.66 -15.61 15.53
CA ALA A 259 9.14 -15.02 14.28
C ALA A 259 8.11 -15.13 13.13
N SER A 260 7.39 -16.26 13.06
CA SER A 260 6.33 -16.47 12.07
C SER A 260 5.16 -15.50 12.26
N GLN A 261 4.66 -15.35 13.49
CA GLN A 261 3.59 -14.40 13.78
C GLN A 261 4.03 -12.96 13.54
N TYR A 262 5.28 -12.63 13.91
CA TYR A 262 5.82 -11.30 13.66
C TYR A 262 5.80 -10.99 12.17
N ARG A 263 6.32 -11.88 11.31
CA ARG A 263 6.27 -11.73 9.84
C ARG A 263 4.85 -11.61 9.30
N GLN A 264 3.90 -12.39 9.83
CA GLN A 264 2.49 -12.33 9.42
C GLN A 264 1.85 -10.96 9.65
N TYR A 265 2.22 -10.26 10.73
CA TYR A 265 1.62 -8.99 11.12
C TYR A 265 2.50 -7.77 10.83
N MET A 266 3.63 -7.98 10.16
CA MET A 266 4.67 -6.97 9.99
C MET A 266 4.23 -5.79 9.08
N ILE A 267 3.11 -5.93 8.38
CA ILE A 267 2.48 -4.81 7.65
C ILE A 267 2.03 -3.68 8.58
N ASP A 268 1.78 -3.98 9.87
CA ASP A 268 1.55 -2.96 10.88
C ASP A 268 2.89 -2.37 11.37
N PRO A 269 3.16 -1.06 11.12
CA PRO A 269 4.39 -0.40 11.58
C PRO A 269 4.49 -0.32 13.10
N MET A 270 3.36 -0.37 13.81
CA MET A 270 3.25 -0.25 15.27
C MET A 270 3.15 -1.59 16.00
N LEU A 271 3.29 -2.71 15.28
CA LEU A 271 3.26 -4.06 15.84
C LEU A 271 4.16 -4.18 17.08
N CYS A 272 3.54 -4.40 18.24
CA CYS A 272 4.18 -4.58 19.54
C CYS A 272 5.06 -3.43 20.02
N ARG A 273 4.93 -2.22 19.46
CA ARG A 273 5.75 -1.06 19.85
C ARG A 273 5.25 -0.35 21.10
N ARG A 274 4.01 -0.63 21.53
CA ARG A 274 3.35 0.05 22.65
C ARG A 274 3.44 -0.73 23.96
N VAL A 275 4.21 -1.82 24.02
CA VAL A 275 4.31 -2.67 25.22
C VAL A 275 4.69 -1.88 26.47
N VAL A 276 5.68 -0.99 26.37
CA VAL A 276 6.15 -0.19 27.52
C VAL A 276 5.08 0.77 28.03
N GLU A 277 4.34 1.41 27.12
CA GLU A 277 3.20 2.28 27.45
C GLU A 277 2.13 1.49 28.20
N VAL A 278 1.70 0.36 27.66
CA VAL A 278 0.65 -0.49 28.27
C VAL A 278 1.08 -1.01 29.64
N GLU A 279 2.33 -1.44 29.81
CA GLU A 279 2.85 -1.88 31.10
C GLU A 279 2.89 -0.76 32.14
N GLY A 280 3.22 0.46 31.73
CA GLY A 280 3.20 1.64 32.59
C GLY A 280 1.79 1.93 33.11
N GLU A 281 0.80 1.92 32.21
CA GLU A 281 -0.60 2.14 32.59
C GLU A 281 -1.15 1.06 33.52
N ILE A 282 -0.88 -0.23 33.25
CA ILE A 282 -1.31 -1.34 34.11
C ILE A 282 -0.75 -1.17 35.53
N LYS A 283 0.53 -0.80 35.67
CA LYS A 283 1.16 -0.56 36.98
C LYS A 283 0.55 0.63 37.71
N GLY A 284 0.26 1.72 37.00
CA GLY A 284 -0.37 2.92 37.57
C GLY A 284 -1.78 2.65 38.10
N MET A 285 -2.53 1.74 37.47
CA MET A 285 -3.86 1.32 37.94
C MET A 285 -3.79 0.50 39.25
N ASN A 286 -2.73 -0.29 39.44
CA ASN A 286 -2.55 -1.10 40.64
C ASN A 286 -2.04 -0.29 41.85
N GLY A 287 -1.49 0.90 41.64
CA GLY A 287 -0.89 1.74 42.69
C GLY A 287 -1.84 2.76 43.35
N THR A 288 -3.12 2.82 42.96
CA THR A 288 -4.12 3.76 43.54
C THR A 288 -5.08 3.08 44.53
N VAL A 289 -4.60 2.10 45.29
CA VAL A 289 -5.36 1.49 46.40
C VAL A 289 -4.76 1.98 47.73
N GLU A 290 -4.97 3.26 48.05
CA GLU A 290 -4.85 3.80 49.42
C GLU A 290 -5.97 4.80 49.69
#